data_AF-A0AAJ8LI25-F1
#
_entry.id   AF-A0AAJ8LI25-F1
#
_cell.length_a   1.000
_cell.length_b   1.000
_cell.length_c   1.000
_cell.angle_alpha   90.00
_cell.angle_beta   90.00
_cell.angle_gamma   90.00
#
_symmetry.space_group_name_H-M   'P 1'
#
loop_
_entity.id
_entity.type
_entity.pdbx_description
1 polymer ?
#
loop_
_entity_poly.entity_id
_entity_poly.type
_entity_poly.pdbx_seq_one_letter_code
_entity_poly.pdbx_strand_id
1 'polypeptide(L)'
;MKKNEFGVWELYIPSTSPGVCAIPHDSMVKISMTLPDGSSIDRIPTWISRVTQDLNISPIYDGRFWNPPKAQQYQFKNGHSTRPVEGLKIYEAHGWPSWNTPTTLRSDIK
;
A
#
# COMPACT_ATOMS: atom_id res chain seq x y z
N MET A 1 2.53 -19.61 8.42
CA MET A 1 2.74 -18.64 9.52
C MET A 1 2.57 -19.38 10.84
N LYS A 2 3.22 -18.95 11.92
CA LYS A 2 3.08 -19.49 13.27
C LYS A 2 2.42 -18.44 14.17
N LYS A 3 1.37 -18.83 14.89
CA LYS A 3 0.70 -17.96 15.87
C LYS A 3 1.50 -17.94 17.17
N ASN A 4 1.75 -16.76 17.73
CA ASN A 4 2.37 -16.60 19.05
C ASN A 4 1.32 -16.56 20.17
N GLU A 5 1.76 -16.43 21.42
CA GLU A 5 0.91 -16.46 22.62
C GLU A 5 -0.09 -15.30 22.70
N PHE A 6 0.21 -14.18 22.03
CA PHE A 6 -0.66 -13.00 21.95
C PHE A 6 -1.59 -13.03 20.73
N GLY A 7 -1.55 -14.12 19.97
CA GLY A 7 -2.35 -14.30 18.77
C GLY A 7 -1.88 -13.56 17.52
N VAL A 8 -0.63 -13.08 17.52
CA VAL A 8 0.01 -12.51 16.32
C VAL A 8 0.57 -13.65 15.47
N TRP A 9 0.37 -13.54 14.16
CA TRP A 9 0.88 -14.51 13.19
C TRP A 9 2.21 -14.03 12.59
N GLU A 10 3.23 -14.87 12.70
CA GLU A 10 4.59 -14.55 12.25
C GLU A 10 5.04 -15.55 11.17
N LEU A 11 5.87 -15.09 10.24
CA LEU A 11 6.49 -15.92 9.21
C LEU A 11 7.83 -15.29 8.83
N TYR A 12 8.84 -16.14 8.72
CA TYR A 12 10.12 -15.79 8.11
C TYR A 12 10.21 -16.43 6.73
N ILE A 13 10.48 -15.62 5.71
CA ILE A 13 10.70 -16.08 4.34
C ILE A 13 12.18 -15.84 4.03
N PRO A 14 12.98 -16.89 3.78
CA PRO A 14 14.39 -16.73 3.46
C PRO A 14 14.57 -15.99 2.13
N SER A 15 15.67 -15.25 2.01
CA SER A 15 16.07 -14.61 0.75
C SER A 15 16.35 -15.65 -0.33
N THR A 16 16.00 -15.37 -1.59
CA THR A 16 16.28 -16.26 -2.73
C THR A 16 17.78 -16.38 -3.00
N SER A 17 18.54 -15.32 -2.74
CA SER A 17 20.00 -15.25 -2.82
C SER A 17 20.52 -14.10 -1.95
N PRO A 18 21.84 -13.98 -1.69
CA PRO A 18 22.39 -12.94 -0.82
C PRO A 18 21.95 -11.54 -1.26
N GLY A 19 21.20 -10.84 -0.40
CA GLY A 19 20.70 -9.48 -0.68
C GLY A 19 19.43 -9.41 -1.55
N VAL A 20 18.85 -10.53 -1.98
CA VAL A 20 17.63 -10.56 -2.81
C VAL A 20 16.43 -11.01 -2.00
N CYS A 21 15.46 -10.10 -1.85
CA CYS A 21 14.19 -10.39 -1.19
C CYS A 21 13.39 -11.44 -2.00
N ALA A 22 12.77 -12.40 -1.31
CA ALA A 22 11.98 -13.44 -1.95
C ALA A 22 10.67 -12.92 -2.58
N ILE A 23 10.14 -11.82 -2.06
CA ILE A 23 8.92 -11.19 -2.59
C ILE A 23 9.36 -10.05 -3.52
N PRO A 24 9.06 -10.12 -4.83
CA PRO A 24 9.40 -9.06 -5.76
C PRO A 24 8.69 -7.74 -5.43
N HIS A 25 9.39 -6.62 -5.66
CA HIS A 25 8.80 -5.28 -5.57
C HIS A 25 7.54 -5.16 -6.46
N ASP A 26 6.52 -4.51 -5.92
CA ASP A 26 5.22 -4.24 -6.54
C ASP A 26 4.42 -5.49 -6.98
N SER A 27 4.77 -6.67 -6.44
CA SER A 27 3.93 -7.85 -6.58
C SER A 27 2.68 -7.79 -5.69
N MET A 28 1.62 -8.49 -6.10
CA MET A 28 0.38 -8.60 -5.34
C MET A 28 0.55 -9.56 -4.16
N VAL A 29 0.06 -9.17 -2.98
CA VAL A 29 0.11 -9.98 -1.76
C VAL A 29 -1.22 -9.95 -1.01
N LYS A 30 -1.61 -11.12 -0.48
CA LYS A 30 -2.78 -11.30 0.40
C LYS A 30 -2.42 -12.28 1.50
N ILE A 31 -3.11 -12.18 2.64
CA ILE A 31 -3.06 -13.18 3.70
C ILE A 31 -4.26 -14.09 3.51
N SER A 32 -4.00 -15.39 3.37
CA SER A 32 -5.04 -16.41 3.36
C SER A 32 -5.12 -17.08 4.72
N MET A 33 -6.33 -17.23 5.25
CA MET A 33 -6.59 -17.81 6.58
C MET A 33 -7.69 -18.85 6.47
N THR A 34 -7.51 -19.98 7.15
CA THR A 34 -8.57 -20.97 7.36
C THR A 34 -9.24 -20.71 8.69
N LEU A 35 -10.56 -20.52 8.66
CA LEU A 35 -11.41 -20.30 9.83
C LEU A 35 -11.72 -21.64 10.54
N PRO A 36 -12.18 -21.60 11.81
CA PRO A 36 -12.52 -22.82 12.56
C PRO A 36 -13.62 -23.68 11.93
N ASP A 37 -14.48 -23.08 11.10
CA ASP A 37 -15.51 -23.77 10.34
C ASP A 37 -14.98 -24.46 9.06
N GLY A 38 -13.68 -24.35 8.80
CA GLY A 38 -13.01 -24.91 7.62
C GLY A 38 -13.07 -24.03 6.38
N SER A 39 -13.75 -22.88 6.42
CA SER A 39 -13.77 -21.95 5.30
C SER A 39 -12.43 -21.19 5.17
N SER A 40 -12.06 -20.82 3.95
CA SER A 40 -10.87 -20.00 3.69
C SER A 40 -11.27 -18.57 3.36
N ILE A 41 -10.56 -17.61 3.94
CA ILE A 41 -10.74 -16.18 3.66
C ILE A 41 -9.42 -15.54 3.27
N ASP A 42 -9.48 -14.62 2.31
CA ASP A 42 -8.35 -13.80 1.90
C ASP A 42 -8.56 -12.35 2.35
N ARG A 43 -7.49 -11.73 2.88
CA ARG A 43 -7.49 -10.34 3.34
C ARG A 43 -6.22 -9.62 2.89
N ILE A 44 -6.32 -8.30 2.73
CA ILE A 44 -5.16 -7.44 2.55
C ILE A 44 -4.45 -7.32 3.91
N PRO A 45 -3.11 -7.43 3.99
CA PRO A 45 -2.39 -7.22 5.24
C PRO A 45 -2.70 -5.85 5.84
N THR A 46 -3.01 -5.79 7.14
CA THR A 46 -3.38 -4.55 7.84
C THR A 46 -2.28 -3.49 7.82
N TRP A 47 -1.02 -3.92 7.67
CA TRP A 47 0.17 -3.07 7.66
C TRP A 47 0.76 -2.88 6.26
N ILE A 48 -0.01 -3.17 5.19
CA ILE A 48 0.45 -2.93 3.82
C ILE A 48 0.63 -1.43 3.59
N SER A 49 1.69 -1.03 2.89
CA SER A 49 2.01 0.38 2.62
C SER A 49 1.46 0.89 1.29
N ARG A 50 1.06 -0.01 0.38
CA ARG A 50 0.48 0.34 -0.92
C ARG A 50 -0.62 -0.62 -1.31
N VAL A 51 -1.70 -0.07 -1.87
CA VAL A 51 -2.77 -0.82 -2.53
C VAL A 51 -3.02 -0.25 -3.92
N THR A 52 -3.51 -1.08 -4.83
CA THR A 52 -3.94 -0.67 -6.18
C THR A 52 -5.31 -1.26 -6.47
N GLN A 53 -6.05 -0.63 -7.39
CA GLN A 53 -7.34 -1.12 -7.88
C GLN A 53 -7.33 -1.07 -9.40
N ASP A 54 -7.67 -2.18 -10.05
CA ASP A 54 -7.90 -2.24 -11.48
C ASP A 54 -9.37 -2.59 -11.74
N LEU A 55 -10.16 -1.56 -12.08
CA LEU A 55 -11.59 -1.69 -12.29
C LEU A 55 -11.96 -2.54 -13.52
N ASN A 56 -11.01 -2.83 -14.42
CA ASN A 56 -11.25 -3.75 -15.54
C ASN A 56 -11.22 -5.22 -15.09
N ILE A 57 -10.58 -5.50 -13.94
CA ILE A 57 -10.40 -6.84 -13.40
C ILE A 57 -11.35 -7.07 -12.23
N SER A 58 -11.35 -6.16 -11.26
CA SER A 58 -12.16 -6.29 -10.06
C SER A 58 -12.38 -4.95 -9.36
N PRO A 59 -13.56 -4.74 -8.74
CA PRO A 59 -13.76 -3.57 -7.88
C PRO A 59 -12.99 -3.65 -6.56
N ILE A 60 -12.35 -4.77 -6.22
CA ILE A 60 -11.61 -4.91 -4.96
C ILE A 60 -10.18 -4.36 -5.08
N TYR A 61 -9.64 -3.89 -3.96
CA TYR A 61 -8.22 -3.52 -3.89
C TYR A 61 -7.32 -4.75 -3.75
N ASP A 62 -6.10 -4.62 -4.27
CA ASP A 62 -5.02 -5.57 -4.06
C ASP A 62 -3.89 -4.92 -3.26
N GLY A 63 -3.37 -5.64 -2.26
CA GLY A 63 -2.17 -5.25 -1.52
C GLY A 63 -0.93 -5.39 -2.41
N ARG A 64 -0.04 -4.39 -2.38
CA ARG A 64 1.20 -4.38 -3.16
C ARG A 64 2.40 -4.39 -2.22
N PHE A 65 3.29 -5.36 -2.41
CA PHE A 65 4.53 -5.41 -1.63
C PHE A 65 5.47 -4.27 -2.05
N TRP A 66 5.60 -3.26 -1.19
CA TRP A 66 6.29 -2.02 -1.54
C TRP A 66 7.71 -2.00 -0.96
N ASN A 67 8.65 -2.58 -1.71
CA ASN A 67 10.09 -2.55 -1.41
C ASN A 67 10.91 -2.07 -2.62
N PRO A 68 10.82 -0.79 -3.01
CA PRO A 68 11.50 -0.29 -4.20
C PRO A 68 13.04 -0.40 -4.06
N PRO A 69 13.76 -0.69 -5.16
CA PRO A 69 15.22 -0.66 -5.16
C PRO A 69 15.73 0.75 -4.80
N LYS A 70 16.94 0.85 -4.24
CA LYS A 70 17.52 2.12 -3.78
C LYS A 70 17.48 3.24 -4.82
N ALA A 71 17.67 2.90 -6.10
CA ALA A 71 17.62 3.86 -7.20
C ALA A 71 16.23 4.48 -7.45
N GLN A 72 15.16 3.83 -7.00
CA GLN A 72 13.77 4.28 -7.13
C GLN A 72 13.20 4.88 -5.83
N GLN A 73 13.97 4.82 -4.74
CA GLN A 73 13.58 5.43 -3.47
C GLN A 73 13.78 6.94 -3.53
N TYR A 74 12.73 7.69 -3.19
CA TYR A 74 12.81 9.13 -3.09
C TYR A 74 13.78 9.55 -1.98
N GLN A 75 14.71 10.44 -2.31
CA GLN A 75 15.63 11.06 -1.36
C GLN A 75 15.17 12.48 -1.07
N PHE A 76 14.89 12.77 0.20
CA PHE A 76 14.55 14.12 0.64
C PHE A 76 15.70 15.07 0.30
N LYS A 77 15.40 16.07 -0.54
CA LYS A 77 16.40 17.07 -0.96
C LYS A 77 16.56 18.20 0.06
N ASN A 78 15.50 18.45 0.83
CA ASN A 78 15.42 19.56 1.77
C ASN A 78 15.04 19.02 3.15
N GLY A 79 15.61 19.63 4.20
CA GLY A 79 15.25 19.33 5.58
C GLY A 79 13.92 19.97 6.00
N HIS A 80 13.45 19.59 7.19
CA HIS A 80 12.32 20.27 7.82
C HIS A 80 12.64 21.76 8.06
N SER A 81 11.63 22.63 7.91
CA SER A 81 11.81 24.06 8.16
C SER A 81 12.17 24.32 9.63
N THR A 82 13.18 25.14 9.87
CA THR A 82 13.59 25.59 11.21
C THR A 82 13.17 27.02 11.51
N ARG A 83 12.49 27.68 10.56
CA ARG A 83 12.11 29.09 10.71
C ARG A 83 11.08 29.24 11.84
N PRO A 84 11.27 30.19 12.76
CA PRO A 84 10.24 30.51 13.73
C PRO A 84 9.00 30.99 12.99
N VAL A 85 7.84 30.41 13.34
CA VAL A 85 6.55 30.74 12.73
C VAL A 85 5.83 31.76 13.60
N GLU A 86 5.51 32.92 13.02
CA GLU A 86 4.63 33.90 13.64
C GLU A 86 3.17 33.51 13.33
N GLY A 87 2.64 32.61 14.17
CA GLY A 87 1.32 32.02 14.00
C GLY A 87 1.25 30.94 12.90
N LEU A 88 0.34 29.97 13.07
CA LEU A 88 0.10 28.93 12.06
C LEU A 88 -0.79 29.47 10.94
N LYS A 89 -0.24 29.56 9.73
CA LYS A 89 -0.98 29.87 8.50
C LYS A 89 -1.09 28.60 7.67
N ILE A 90 -2.17 27.85 7.87
CA ILE A 90 -2.37 26.53 7.28
C ILE A 90 -3.12 26.68 5.96
N TYR A 91 -2.53 26.18 4.87
CA TYR A 91 -3.22 26.04 3.58
C TYR A 91 -3.76 24.61 3.48
N GLU A 92 -5.08 24.45 3.49
CA GLU A 92 -5.74 23.16 3.29
C GLU A 92 -5.75 22.84 1.79
N ALA A 93 -5.31 21.63 1.44
CA ALA A 93 -5.25 21.15 0.06
C ALA A 93 -5.70 19.70 -0.03
N HIS A 94 -6.43 19.37 -1.10
CA HIS A 94 -6.78 18.01 -1.46
C HIS A 94 -5.92 17.55 -2.65
N GLY A 95 -5.19 16.45 -2.49
CA GLY A 95 -4.33 15.88 -3.53
C GLY A 95 -5.09 15.12 -4.61
N TRP A 96 -5.78 15.83 -5.50
CA TRP A 96 -6.29 15.29 -6.77
C TRP A 96 -5.36 15.76 -7.91
N PRO A 97 -5.24 15.05 -9.06
CA PRO A 97 -4.47 15.57 -10.18
C PRO A 97 -4.99 16.95 -10.59
N SER A 98 -4.20 17.98 -10.31
CA SER A 98 -4.42 19.34 -10.78
C SER A 98 -4.03 19.40 -12.26
N TRP A 99 -4.86 18.80 -13.12
CA TRP A 99 -4.80 18.96 -14.56
C TRP A 99 -6.22 19.22 -15.05
N ASN A 100 -6.38 20.24 -15.90
CA ASN A 100 -7.65 20.63 -16.51
C ASN A 100 -8.15 19.58 -17.53
N THR A 101 -8.34 18.34 -17.11
CA THR A 101 -9.06 17.32 -17.88
C THR A 101 -10.51 17.29 -17.41
N PRO A 102 -11.48 17.75 -18.22
CA PRO A 102 -12.88 17.60 -17.89
C PRO A 102 -13.18 16.11 -17.78
N THR A 103 -13.51 15.64 -16.58
CA THR A 103 -14.07 14.31 -16.40
C THR A 103 -15.49 14.39 -16.93
N THR A 104 -15.71 13.96 -18.18
CA THR A 104 -17.05 13.75 -18.70
C THR A 104 -17.74 12.74 -17.79
N LEU A 105 -18.63 13.23 -16.93
CA LEU A 105 -19.63 12.41 -16.28
C LEU A 105 -20.42 11.72 -17.39
N ARG A 106 -20.13 10.44 -17.66
CA ARG A 106 -21.02 9.60 -18.46
C ARG A 106 -22.30 9.42 -17.66
N SER A 107 -23.28 10.26 -17.96
CA SER A 107 -24.66 10.15 -17.54
C SER A 107 -25.34 9.04 -18.35
N ASP A 108 -24.96 7.77 -18.18
CA ASP A 108 -25.65 6.65 -18.84
C ASP A 108 -25.65 5.42 -17.94
N ILE A 109 -26.49 5.46 -16.91
CA ILE A 109 -27.15 4.28 -16.35
C ILE A 109 -28.62 4.67 -16.16
N LYS A 110 -29.46 4.23 -17.10
CA LYS A 110 -30.87 3.93 -16.87
C LYS A 110 -31.01 2.41 -16.80
#